data_AF-A0A0C2MMV0-F1
#
_entry.id   AF-A0A0C2MMV0-F1
#
_cell.length_a   1.000
_cell.length_b   1.000
_cell.length_c   1.000
_cell.angle_alpha   90.00
_cell.angle_beta   90.00
_cell.angle_gamma   90.00
#
_symmetry.space_group_name_H-M   'P 1'
#
loop_
_entity.id
_entity.type
_entity.pdbx_description
1 polymer ?
#
loop_
_entity_poly.entity_id
_entity_poly.type
_entity_poly.pdbx_seq_one_letter_code
_entity_poly.pdbx_strand_id
1 'polypeptide(L)'
;MYIDESPFNIHIFRTHSWAPRGHTPNTVVSPRGTNVTIILAMKSLNIVHCEAVTSSVNRDVFKEFMNQVITTLGNTEKFTFVMDNLNFHHIENLIDGTIHDIRFLPPFSPFLNPCQGVFSQLKSYVRRDTAPLGTDDLIERLRNACVHVTFEHLTNYIGHAESPFEDCLLLKDINRQLCFSYLLILKYYFVSNRFFIFICTVSMMSWVN
;
A
#
# COMPACT_ATOMS: atom_id res chain seq x y z
N MET A 1 11.48 -0.09 -1.92
CA MET A 1 10.45 0.82 -1.38
C MET A 1 9.14 0.46 -2.04
N TYR A 2 8.06 0.33 -1.28
CA TYR A 2 6.75 -0.04 -1.81
C TYR A 2 5.88 1.20 -1.96
N ILE A 3 5.17 1.29 -3.08
CA ILE A 3 4.28 2.40 -3.40
C ILE A 3 2.97 1.80 -3.93
N ASP A 4 1.86 2.29 -3.40
CA ASP A 4 0.53 1.82 -3.77
C ASP A 4 -0.51 2.90 -3.41
N GLU A 5 -1.73 2.70 -3.85
CA GLU A 5 -2.87 3.54 -3.54
C GLU A 5 -4.06 2.73 -3.03
N SER A 6 -4.90 3.36 -2.24
CA SER A 6 -6.12 2.73 -1.75
C SER A 6 -7.27 3.71 -1.66
N PRO A 7 -8.43 3.39 -2.26
CA PRO A 7 -9.63 4.19 -2.05
C PRO A 7 -10.12 4.04 -0.61
N PHE A 8 -10.58 5.16 -0.08
CA PHE A 8 -11.22 5.32 1.21
C PHE A 8 -12.60 5.95 0.99
N ASN A 9 -13.63 5.23 1.42
CA ASN A 9 -15.00 5.68 1.29
C ASN A 9 -15.60 5.97 2.68
N ILE A 10 -16.34 7.06 2.82
CA ILE A 10 -17.03 7.43 4.08
C ILE A 10 -18.12 6.43 4.49
N HIS A 11 -18.58 5.55 3.61
CA HIS A 11 -19.52 4.47 3.91
C HIS A 11 -18.85 3.33 4.70
N ILE A 12 -17.54 3.38 4.91
CA ILE A 12 -16.79 2.36 5.67
C ILE A 12 -17.03 2.49 7.20
N PHE A 13 -17.58 3.60 7.66
CA PHE A 13 -17.88 3.85 9.07
C PHE A 13 -19.08 3.04 9.57
N ARG A 14 -19.07 2.71 10.87
CA ARG A 14 -20.12 1.90 11.48
C ARG A 14 -21.46 2.65 11.44
N THR A 15 -22.45 2.03 10.83
CA THR A 15 -23.86 2.50 10.82
C THR A 15 -24.63 2.11 12.08
N HIS A 16 -24.02 1.32 12.96
CA HIS A 16 -24.63 0.84 14.20
C HIS A 16 -23.70 1.10 15.38
N SER A 17 -24.26 1.63 16.47
CA SER A 17 -23.57 1.84 17.75
C SER A 17 -24.50 1.47 18.91
N TRP A 18 -23.91 1.16 20.06
CA TRP A 18 -24.66 0.90 21.29
C TRP A 18 -24.99 2.22 21.97
N ALA A 19 -26.25 2.41 22.34
CA ALA A 19 -26.72 3.57 23.10
C ALA A 19 -27.53 3.11 24.33
N PRO A 20 -27.52 3.87 25.44
CA PRO A 20 -28.39 3.60 26.58
C PRO A 20 -29.85 3.53 26.16
N ARG A 21 -30.64 2.71 26.87
CA ARG A 21 -32.07 2.57 26.60
C ARG A 21 -32.76 3.94 26.64
N GLY A 22 -33.45 4.29 25.55
CA GLY A 22 -34.11 5.60 25.37
C GLY A 22 -33.31 6.64 24.57
N HIS A 23 -32.07 6.33 24.18
CA HIS A 23 -31.26 7.19 23.31
C HIS A 23 -31.11 6.58 21.93
N THR A 24 -31.21 7.39 20.89
CA THR A 24 -30.92 6.96 19.52
C THR A 24 -29.41 6.99 19.34
N PRO A 25 -28.76 5.88 18.95
CA PRO A 25 -27.37 5.91 18.55
C PRO A 25 -27.26 6.80 17.31
N ASN A 26 -26.48 7.88 17.40
CA ASN A 26 -26.30 8.80 16.28
C ASN A 26 -25.51 8.10 15.16
N THR A 27 -26.20 7.64 14.13
CA THR A 27 -25.57 7.20 12.88
C THR A 27 -26.27 7.79 11.68
N VAL A 28 -25.90 9.02 11.34
CA VAL A 28 -26.15 9.56 10.00
C VAL A 28 -24.81 9.67 9.29
N VAL A 29 -24.40 8.57 8.67
CA VAL A 29 -23.37 8.66 7.63
C VAL A 29 -24.09 9.18 6.39
N SER A 30 -23.73 10.37 5.91
CA SER A 30 -24.30 10.92 4.68
C SER A 30 -24.15 9.90 3.54
N PRO A 31 -25.22 9.59 2.77
CA PRO A 31 -25.14 8.71 1.61
C PRO A 31 -24.37 9.33 0.43
N ARG A 32 -23.96 10.60 0.54
CA ARG A 32 -23.19 11.33 -0.47
C ARG A 32 -21.88 11.79 0.17
N GLY A 33 -20.81 11.06 -0.07
CA GLY A 33 -19.47 11.53 0.25
C GLY A 33 -18.51 11.23 -0.87
N THR A 34 -17.61 12.16 -1.09
CA THR A 34 -16.54 12.05 -2.08
C THR A 34 -15.59 10.94 -1.66
N ASN A 35 -15.21 10.07 -2.62
CA ASN A 35 -14.18 9.08 -2.39
C ASN A 35 -12.83 9.78 -2.22
N VAL A 36 -12.10 9.46 -1.17
CA VAL A 36 -10.73 9.93 -0.96
C VAL A 36 -9.80 8.76 -1.25
N THR A 37 -8.83 8.93 -2.14
CA THR A 37 -7.81 7.93 -2.40
C THR A 37 -6.53 8.34 -1.68
N ILE A 38 -5.96 7.44 -0.88
CA ILE A 38 -4.65 7.65 -0.26
C ILE A 38 -3.58 6.99 -1.12
N ILE A 39 -2.53 7.72 -1.45
CA ILE A 39 -1.32 7.23 -2.12
C ILE A 39 -0.20 7.25 -1.09
N LEU A 40 0.55 6.17 -0.98
CA LEU A 40 1.55 6.00 0.07
C LEU A 40 2.83 5.38 -0.47
N ALA A 41 3.96 5.95 -0.07
CA ALA A 41 5.30 5.45 -0.33
C ALA A 41 5.98 5.06 1.00
N MET A 42 6.31 3.78 1.17
CA MET A 42 6.90 3.26 2.40
C MET A 42 8.19 2.47 2.19
N LYS A 43 9.13 2.65 3.12
CA LYS A 43 10.29 1.77 3.32
C LYS A 43 10.14 1.03 4.66
N SER A 44 11.05 0.10 4.95
CA SER A 44 11.04 -0.65 6.21
C SER A 44 11.09 0.24 7.44
N LEU A 45 11.82 1.35 7.36
CA LEU A 45 12.03 2.26 8.50
C LEU A 45 10.87 3.23 8.74
N ASN A 46 10.28 3.78 7.68
CA ASN A 46 9.25 4.81 7.77
C ASN A 46 8.40 4.92 6.49
N ILE A 47 7.31 5.67 6.59
CA ILE A 47 6.58 6.20 5.44
C ILE A 47 7.34 7.43 4.94
N VAL A 48 7.76 7.41 3.68
CA VAL A 48 8.54 8.50 3.06
C VAL A 48 7.61 9.64 2.66
N HIS A 49 6.49 9.30 2.04
CA HIS A 49 5.52 10.27 1.59
C HIS A 49 4.12 9.66 1.57
N CYS A 50 3.12 10.48 1.84
CA CYS A 50 1.71 10.08 1.87
C CYS A 50 0.85 11.27 1.45
N GLU A 51 -0.07 11.02 0.52
CA GLU A 51 -0.97 12.03 -0.02
C GLU A 51 -2.39 11.47 -0.07
N ALA A 52 -3.38 12.29 0.31
CA ALA A 52 -4.79 11.94 0.22
C ALA A 52 -5.48 12.87 -0.78
N VAL A 53 -6.06 12.28 -1.83
CA VAL A 53 -6.63 12.96 -3.00
C VAL A 53 -8.14 12.72 -3.04
N THR A 54 -8.93 13.77 -3.27
CA THR A 54 -10.40 13.70 -3.29
C THR A 54 -11.00 13.20 -4.60
N SER A 55 -10.17 12.84 -5.58
CA SER A 55 -10.57 12.36 -6.89
C SER A 55 -9.96 10.98 -7.15
N SER A 56 -10.40 10.35 -8.24
CA SER A 56 -9.70 9.18 -8.77
C SER A 56 -8.25 9.55 -9.08
N VAL A 57 -7.32 8.68 -8.69
CA VAL A 57 -5.91 8.81 -9.04
C VAL A 57 -5.78 8.51 -10.52
N ASN A 58 -5.29 9.49 -11.28
CA ASN A 58 -4.93 9.32 -12.68
C ASN A 58 -3.40 9.32 -12.80
N ARG A 59 -2.92 9.11 -14.03
CA ARG A 59 -1.48 9.06 -14.32
C ARG A 59 -0.74 10.35 -13.91
N ASP A 60 -1.35 11.51 -14.08
CA ASP A 60 -0.71 12.81 -13.80
C ASP A 60 -0.55 13.05 -12.29
N VAL A 61 -1.59 12.76 -11.51
CA VAL A 61 -1.54 12.83 -10.04
C VAL A 61 -0.48 11.86 -9.51
N PHE A 62 -0.45 10.64 -10.04
CA PHE A 62 0.55 9.65 -9.63
C PHE A 62 1.98 10.08 -10.03
N LYS A 63 2.16 10.69 -11.21
CA LYS A 63 3.44 11.22 -11.66
C LYS A 63 3.95 12.31 -10.72
N GLU A 64 3.09 13.24 -10.32
CA GLU A 64 3.45 14.32 -9.41
C GLU A 64 3.85 13.78 -8.03
N PHE A 65 3.07 12.84 -7.49
CA PHE A 65 3.42 12.12 -6.26
C PHE A 65 4.81 11.48 -6.35
N MET A 66 5.10 10.80 -7.45
CA MET A 66 6.40 10.16 -7.68
C MET A 66 7.55 11.17 -7.80
N ASN A 67 7.34 12.31 -8.46
CA ASN A 67 8.34 13.38 -8.53
C ASN A 67 8.71 13.91 -7.14
N GLN A 68 7.71 14.10 -6.27
CA GLN A 68 7.92 14.54 -4.89
C GLN A 68 8.70 13.50 -4.08
N VAL A 69 8.36 12.22 -4.25
CA VAL A 69 9.08 11.09 -3.64
C VAL A 69 10.54 11.05 -4.09
N ILE A 70 10.81 11.11 -5.39
CA ILE A 70 12.16 11.09 -5.96
C ILE A 70 12.97 12.31 -5.47
N THR A 71 12.36 13.49 -5.47
CA THR A 71 12.99 14.72 -4.97
C THR A 71 13.36 14.61 -3.49
N THR A 72 12.49 14.00 -2.68
CA THR A 72 12.73 13.78 -1.24
C THR A 72 13.84 12.77 -0.98
N LEU A 73 13.96 11.74 -1.82
CA LEU A 73 15.00 10.71 -1.69
C LEU A 73 16.36 11.20 -2.20
N GLY A 74 16.38 12.02 -3.26
CA GLY A 74 17.60 12.44 -3.93
C GLY A 74 18.37 11.28 -4.57
N ASN A 75 19.60 11.54 -5.01
CA ASN A 75 20.45 10.57 -5.71
C ASN A 75 21.61 10.04 -4.85
N THR A 76 21.50 10.10 -3.52
CA THR A 76 22.55 9.62 -2.60
C THR A 76 22.59 8.10 -2.52
N GLU A 77 21.41 7.46 -2.53
CA GLU A 77 21.24 6.01 -2.42
C GLU A 77 20.34 5.49 -3.55
N LYS A 78 20.63 4.27 -3.99
CA LYS A 78 19.82 3.61 -5.01
C LYS A 78 18.61 2.94 -4.37
N PHE A 79 17.41 3.43 -4.69
CA PHE A 79 16.14 2.81 -4.33
C PHE A 79 15.53 2.04 -5.51
N THR A 80 14.89 0.91 -5.20
CA THR A 80 13.97 0.24 -6.12
C THR A 80 12.54 0.48 -5.68
N PHE A 81 11.74 1.12 -6.54
CA PHE A 81 10.31 1.32 -6.36
C PHE A 81 9.56 0.07 -6.78
N VAL A 82 8.76 -0.49 -5.88
CA VAL A 82 7.92 -1.67 -6.12
C VAL A 82 6.47 -1.23 -6.08
N MET A 83 5.76 -1.38 -7.19
CA MET A 83 4.37 -0.96 -7.38
C MET A 83 3.52 -2.12 -7.89
N ASP A 84 2.20 -2.04 -7.80
CA ASP A 84 1.35 -3.00 -8.50
C ASP A 84 1.37 -2.77 -10.02
N ASN A 85 0.96 -3.77 -10.79
CA ASN A 85 1.02 -3.72 -12.25
C ASN A 85 -0.25 -3.10 -12.86
N LEU A 86 -0.53 -1.84 -12.54
CA LEU A 86 -1.62 -1.06 -13.12
C LEU A 86 -1.15 -0.16 -14.26
N ASN A 87 -2.00 0.00 -15.28
CA ASN A 87 -1.66 0.74 -16.51
C ASN A 87 -1.21 2.19 -16.28
N PHE A 88 -1.68 2.85 -15.21
CA PHE A 88 -1.28 4.23 -14.91
C PHE A 88 0.02 4.33 -14.11
N HIS A 89 0.55 3.23 -13.56
CA HIS A 89 1.89 3.18 -12.97
C HIS A 89 3.00 3.09 -14.02
N HIS A 90 2.65 2.69 -15.25
CA HIS A 90 3.55 2.75 -16.40
C HIS A 90 3.66 4.18 -16.92
N ILE A 91 4.60 4.93 -16.34
CA ILE A 91 4.93 6.30 -16.73
C ILE A 91 6.30 6.30 -17.42
N GLU A 92 6.33 6.76 -18.66
CA GLU A 92 7.57 6.92 -19.41
C GLU A 92 8.48 7.97 -18.77
N ASN A 93 9.78 7.67 -18.73
CA ASN A 93 10.85 8.56 -18.29
C ASN A 93 10.72 9.04 -16.84
N LEU A 94 9.97 8.33 -15.98
CA LEU A 94 9.72 8.74 -14.59
C LEU A 94 11.02 8.82 -13.76
N ILE A 95 11.95 7.92 -14.03
CA ILE A 95 13.24 7.80 -13.33
C ILE A 95 14.43 8.09 -14.23
N ASP A 96 14.19 8.61 -15.44
CA ASP A 96 15.26 8.93 -16.38
C ASP A 96 16.20 9.98 -15.78
N GLY A 97 17.50 9.68 -15.81
CA GLY A 97 18.52 10.54 -15.20
C GLY A 97 18.66 10.39 -13.68
N THR A 98 17.94 9.45 -13.05
CA THR A 98 18.14 9.06 -11.64
C THR A 98 18.88 7.73 -11.54
N ILE A 99 19.39 7.40 -10.35
CA ILE A 99 20.03 6.10 -10.07
C ILE A 99 19.02 5.00 -9.68
N HIS A 100 17.73 5.33 -9.65
CA HIS A 100 16.68 4.46 -9.12
C HIS A 100 16.16 3.46 -10.15
N ASP A 101 15.52 2.39 -9.68
CA ASP A 101 14.86 1.39 -10.53
C ASP A 101 13.36 1.31 -10.21
N ILE A 102 12.54 0.94 -11.19
CA ILE A 102 11.12 0.61 -11.00
C ILE A 102 10.90 -0.88 -11.26
N ARG A 103 10.09 -1.52 -10.41
CA ARG A 103 9.64 -2.91 -10.53
C ARG A 103 8.15 -2.99 -10.25
N PHE A 104 7.49 -3.89 -10.98
CA PHE A 104 6.08 -4.17 -10.77
C PHE A 104 5.91 -5.51 -10.07
N LEU A 105 4.87 -5.61 -9.26
CA LEU A 105 4.42 -6.88 -8.71
C LEU A 105 3.72 -7.70 -9.80
N PRO A 106 3.72 -9.04 -9.68
CA PRO A 106 2.86 -9.88 -10.49
C PRO A 106 1.41 -9.38 -10.46
N PRO A 107 0.65 -9.51 -11.56
CA PRO A 107 -0.75 -9.11 -11.55
C PRO A 107 -1.52 -9.97 -10.55
N PHE A 108 -2.48 -9.34 -9.87
CA PHE A 108 -3.34 -9.95 -8.87
C PHE A 108 -2.60 -10.61 -7.68
N SER A 109 -1.43 -10.09 -7.29
CA SER A 109 -0.71 -10.55 -6.09
C SER A 109 -0.69 -9.49 -4.96
N PRO A 110 -1.85 -9.03 -4.45
CA PRO A 110 -1.90 -8.00 -3.41
C PRO A 110 -1.27 -8.46 -2.09
N PHE A 111 -1.20 -9.77 -1.85
CA PHE A 111 -0.56 -10.36 -0.67
C PHE A 111 0.96 -10.17 -0.65
N LEU A 112 1.59 -9.85 -1.79
CA LEU A 112 3.01 -9.50 -1.90
C LEU A 112 3.25 -8.00 -1.68
N ASN A 113 2.19 -7.20 -1.47
CA ASN A 113 2.30 -5.76 -1.28
C ASN A 113 2.09 -5.37 0.19
N PRO A 114 3.14 -4.93 0.93
CA PRO A 114 3.02 -4.53 2.32
C PRO A 114 2.16 -3.27 2.52
N CYS A 115 2.00 -2.42 1.50
CA CYS A 115 1.12 -1.25 1.58
C CYS A 115 -0.33 -1.64 1.94
N GLN A 116 -0.78 -2.83 1.55
CA GLN A 116 -2.11 -3.34 1.89
C GLN A 116 -2.32 -3.49 3.41
N GLY A 117 -1.27 -3.88 4.14
CA GLY A 117 -1.28 -3.94 5.60
C GLY A 117 -1.41 -2.55 6.22
N VAL A 118 -0.64 -1.58 5.71
CA VAL A 118 -0.68 -0.18 6.14
C VAL A 118 -2.07 0.41 5.87
N PHE A 119 -2.63 0.25 4.68
CA PHE A 119 -3.97 0.75 4.37
C PHE A 119 -5.04 0.14 5.27
N SER A 120 -4.92 -1.15 5.59
CA SER A 120 -5.83 -1.82 6.54
C SER A 120 -5.73 -1.20 7.93
N GLN A 121 -4.52 -0.86 8.38
CA GLN A 121 -4.29 -0.18 9.65
C GLN A 121 -4.88 1.23 9.66
N LEU A 122 -4.62 2.04 8.62
CA LEU A 122 -5.15 3.40 8.48
C LEU A 122 -6.69 3.37 8.46
N LYS A 123 -7.29 2.46 7.70
CA LYS A 123 -8.74 2.21 7.70
C LYS A 123 -9.26 1.84 9.08
N SER A 124 -8.58 0.97 9.80
CA SER A 124 -8.97 0.59 11.16
C SER A 124 -8.87 1.76 12.15
N TYR A 125 -7.83 2.59 12.04
CA TYR A 125 -7.66 3.78 12.88
C TYR A 125 -8.82 4.76 12.66
N VAL A 126 -9.03 5.18 11.41
CA VAL A 126 -10.06 6.15 11.06
C VAL A 126 -11.46 5.64 11.40
N ARG A 127 -11.74 4.34 11.24
CA ARG A 127 -13.04 3.72 11.59
C ARG A 127 -13.35 3.66 13.09
N ARG A 128 -12.34 3.75 13.96
CA ARG A 128 -12.55 3.71 15.42
C ARG A 128 -13.10 5.04 15.95
N ASP A 129 -12.85 6.13 15.23
CA ASP A 129 -13.36 7.44 15.58
C ASP A 129 -14.82 7.63 15.11
N THR A 130 -15.40 8.77 15.48
CA THR A 130 -16.71 9.19 15.00
C THR A 130 -16.72 9.34 13.47
N ALA A 131 -17.91 9.24 12.86
CA ALA A 131 -18.06 9.51 11.43
C ALA A 131 -17.47 10.90 11.08
N PRO A 132 -16.80 11.02 9.92
CA PRO A 132 -16.13 12.25 9.55
C PRO A 132 -17.18 13.30 9.19
N LEU A 133 -16.90 14.55 9.57
CA LEU A 133 -17.81 15.68 9.32
C LEU A 133 -17.80 16.12 7.84
N GLY A 134 -16.81 15.67 7.07
CA GLY A 134 -16.65 15.97 5.66
C GLY A 134 -15.35 15.39 5.09
N THR A 135 -15.06 15.73 3.85
CA THR A 135 -13.86 15.25 3.14
C THR A 135 -12.56 15.77 3.76
N ASP A 136 -12.52 17.03 4.19
CA ASP A 136 -11.32 17.62 4.79
C ASP A 136 -10.98 16.99 6.15
N ASP A 137 -12.01 16.73 6.97
CA ASP A 137 -11.87 16.00 8.25
C ASP A 137 -11.36 14.57 8.01
N LEU A 138 -11.84 13.91 6.95
CA LEU A 138 -11.33 12.58 6.57
C LEU A 138 -9.86 12.62 6.14
N ILE A 139 -9.46 13.60 5.32
CA ILE A 139 -8.07 13.78 4.89
C ILE A 139 -7.16 14.01 6.10
N GLU A 140 -7.58 14.88 7.02
CA GLU A 140 -6.79 15.20 8.21
C GLU A 140 -6.64 13.99 9.12
N ARG A 141 -7.69 13.20 9.32
CA ARG A 141 -7.61 11.94 10.08
C ARG A 141 -6.71 10.91 9.41
N LEU A 142 -6.72 10.81 8.08
CA LEU A 142 -5.82 9.93 7.34
C LEU A 142 -4.35 10.35 7.51
N ARG A 143 -4.07 11.66 7.44
CA ARG A 143 -2.73 12.20 7.70
C ARG A 143 -2.27 11.90 9.12
N ASN A 144 -3.12 12.14 10.12
CA ASN A 144 -2.84 11.83 11.51
C ASN A 144 -2.63 10.33 11.75
N ALA A 145 -3.41 9.48 11.09
CA ALA A 145 -3.24 8.02 11.16
C ALA A 145 -1.87 7.57 10.63
N CYS A 146 -1.33 8.23 9.59
CA CYS A 146 0.00 7.92 9.06
C CYS A 146 1.12 8.19 10.08
N VAL A 147 0.97 9.21 10.94
CA VAL A 147 1.93 9.52 12.01
C VAL A 147 2.00 8.39 13.04
N HIS A 148 0.91 7.64 13.23
CA HIS A 148 0.85 6.51 14.17
C HIS A 148 1.41 5.20 13.62
N VAL A 149 1.80 5.16 12.34
CA VAL A 149 2.42 3.97 11.75
C VAL A 149 3.89 3.91 12.17
N THR A 150 4.18 3.10 13.18
CA THR A 150 5.53 2.87 13.69
C THR A 150 6.37 1.99 12.76
N PHE A 151 7.70 2.07 12.95
CA PHE A 151 8.68 1.17 12.32
C PHE A 151 8.35 -0.32 12.51
N GLU A 152 7.91 -0.71 13.71
CA GLU A 152 7.54 -2.09 14.02
C GLU A 152 6.38 -2.57 13.15
N HIS A 153 5.35 -1.74 12.96
CA HIS A 153 4.24 -2.06 12.05
C HIS A 153 4.74 -2.29 10.62
N LEU A 154 5.58 -1.38 10.11
CA LEU A 154 6.11 -1.47 8.74
C LEU A 154 6.95 -2.73 8.53
N THR A 155 7.82 -3.06 9.49
CA THR A 155 8.65 -4.26 9.44
C THR A 155 7.79 -5.52 9.47
N ASN A 156 6.76 -5.55 10.30
CA ASN A 156 5.81 -6.66 10.35
C ASN A 156 5.04 -6.82 9.04
N TYR A 157 4.59 -5.74 8.40
CA TYR A 157 3.89 -5.80 7.12
C TYR A 157 4.80 -6.27 5.98
N ILE A 158 6.06 -5.82 5.95
CA ILE A 158 7.05 -6.29 4.98
C ILE A 158 7.34 -7.77 5.20
N GLY A 159 7.66 -8.20 6.42
CA GLY A 159 7.90 -9.61 6.72
C GLY A 159 6.70 -10.49 6.39
N HIS A 160 5.48 -9.98 6.60
CA HIS A 160 4.26 -10.68 6.20
C HIS A 160 4.14 -10.85 4.68
N ALA A 161 4.42 -9.78 3.93
CA ALA A 161 4.37 -9.78 2.46
C ALA A 161 5.47 -10.64 1.84
N GLU A 162 6.64 -10.73 2.49
CA GLU A 162 7.79 -11.53 2.06
C GLU A 162 7.69 -13.00 2.48
N SER A 163 6.92 -13.34 3.53
CA SER A 163 6.78 -14.72 4.01
C SER A 163 6.37 -15.76 2.94
N PRO A 164 5.51 -15.46 1.95
CA PRO A 164 5.18 -16.42 0.89
C PRO A 164 6.18 -16.43 -0.28
N PHE A 165 7.24 -15.63 -0.28
CA PHE A 165 8.14 -15.50 -1.44
C PHE A 165 8.84 -16.83 -1.76
N GLU A 166 9.39 -17.51 -0.76
CA GLU A 166 10.04 -18.82 -0.96
C GLU A 166 9.06 -19.87 -1.48
N ASP A 167 7.84 -19.88 -0.96
CA ASP A 167 6.80 -20.80 -1.44
C ASP A 167 6.34 -20.43 -2.87
N CYS A 168 6.32 -19.15 -3.24
CA CYS A 168 6.08 -18.70 -4.62
C CYS A 168 7.21 -19.16 -5.55
N LEU A 169 8.47 -19.01 -5.13
CA LEU A 169 9.66 -19.41 -5.89
C LEU A 169 9.70 -20.92 -6.11
N LEU A 170 9.35 -21.68 -5.06
CA LEU A 170 9.30 -23.15 -5.07
C LEU A 170 7.99 -23.69 -5.63
N LEU A 171 7.07 -22.81 -6.04
CA LEU A 171 5.79 -23.17 -6.65
C LEU A 171 4.95 -24.10 -5.78
N LYS A 172 5.04 -23.92 -4.46
CA LYS A 172 4.22 -24.65 -3.50
C LYS A 172 2.81 -24.09 -3.48
N ASP A 173 1.87 -24.93 -3.08
CA ASP A 173 0.49 -24.51 -2.90
C ASP A 173 0.40 -23.59 -1.67
N ILE A 174 0.14 -22.31 -1.89
CA ILE A 174 0.04 -21.32 -0.83
C ILE A 174 -1.41 -21.39 -0.34
N ASN A 175 -1.61 -21.95 0.85
CA ASN A 175 -2.91 -22.27 1.46
C ASN A 175 -3.81 -21.03 1.78
N ARG A 176 -3.52 -19.87 1.19
CA ARG A 176 -4.24 -18.61 1.33
C ARG A 176 -5.24 -18.38 0.20
N GLN A 177 -6.28 -19.21 0.02
CA GLN A 177 -7.43 -18.92 -0.88
C GLN A 177 -7.07 -18.31 -2.28
N LEU A 178 -5.87 -18.56 -2.81
CA LEU A 178 -5.37 -17.93 -4.03
C LEU A 178 -5.33 -19.01 -5.09
N CYS A 179 -6.39 -18.99 -5.89
CA CYS A 179 -6.75 -19.90 -6.96
C CYS A 179 -5.55 -20.50 -7.73
N PHE A 180 -5.66 -21.78 -8.07
CA PHE A 180 -4.76 -22.56 -8.92
C PHE A 180 -4.35 -21.88 -10.26
N SER A 181 -5.08 -20.86 -10.73
CA SER A 181 -4.74 -20.06 -11.92
C SER A 181 -3.61 -19.03 -11.70
N TYR A 182 -3.29 -18.67 -10.45
CA TYR A 182 -2.32 -17.63 -10.10
C TYR A 182 -0.89 -18.15 -10.07
N LEU A 183 -0.71 -19.43 -9.71
CA LEU A 183 0.59 -20.07 -9.63
C LEU A 183 1.31 -20.05 -10.99
N LEU A 184 0.58 -20.18 -12.10
CA LEU A 184 1.13 -20.14 -13.47
C LEU A 184 1.66 -18.76 -13.87
N ILE A 185 0.99 -17.69 -13.45
CA ILE A 185 1.41 -16.31 -13.72
C ILE A 185 2.66 -15.97 -12.89
N LEU A 186 2.66 -16.35 -11.61
CA LEU A 186 3.82 -16.22 -10.73
C LEU A 186 5.01 -17.05 -11.26
N LYS A 187 4.76 -18.27 -11.76
CA LYS A 187 5.75 -19.17 -12.37
C LYS A 187 6.46 -18.53 -13.57
N TYR A 188 5.73 -17.89 -14.47
CA TYR A 188 6.34 -17.17 -15.60
C TYR A 188 7.07 -15.90 -15.15
N TYR A 189 6.49 -15.18 -14.19
CA TYR A 189 7.02 -13.91 -13.72
C TYR A 189 8.35 -14.07 -12.94
N PHE A 190 8.39 -14.96 -11.95
CA PHE A 190 9.60 -15.17 -11.13
C PHE A 190 10.75 -15.84 -11.89
N VAL A 191 10.46 -16.74 -12.84
CA VAL A 191 11.48 -17.34 -13.72
C VAL A 191 12.07 -16.29 -14.68
N SER A 192 11.28 -15.30 -15.10
CA SER A 192 11.73 -14.24 -16.02
C SER A 192 12.36 -13.03 -15.31
N ASN A 193 12.02 -12.78 -14.04
CA ASN A 193 12.54 -11.65 -13.26
C ASN A 193 13.58 -12.10 -12.21
N ARG A 194 14.87 -12.05 -12.58
CA ARG A 194 16.01 -12.34 -11.67
C ARG A 194 16.08 -11.47 -10.40
N PHE A 195 15.32 -10.36 -10.33
CA PHE A 195 15.32 -9.44 -9.19
C PHE A 195 14.56 -9.95 -7.97
N PHE A 196 13.45 -10.67 -8.16
CA PHE A 196 12.71 -11.24 -7.03
C PHE A 196 13.49 -12.40 -6.37
N ILE A 197 14.26 -13.13 -7.18
CA ILE A 197 15.26 -14.10 -6.67
C ILE A 197 16.34 -13.38 -5.83
N PHE A 198 16.69 -12.14 -6.20
CA PHE A 198 17.69 -11.31 -5.52
C PHE A 198 17.18 -10.70 -4.19
N ILE A 199 15.91 -10.26 -4.11
CA ILE A 199 15.31 -9.81 -2.83
C ILE A 199 15.30 -10.96 -1.82
N CYS A 200 14.94 -12.18 -2.23
CA CYS A 200 15.03 -13.35 -1.36
C CYS A 200 16.46 -13.62 -0.87
N THR A 201 17.46 -13.54 -1.74
CA THR A 201 18.86 -13.82 -1.35
C THR A 201 19.44 -12.73 -0.43
N VAL A 202 19.08 -11.46 -0.62
CA VAL A 202 19.55 -10.37 0.24
C VAL A 202 18.77 -10.32 1.57
N SER A 203 17.45 -10.52 1.57
CA SER A 203 16.64 -10.59 2.80
C SER A 203 17.07 -11.78 3.69
N MET A 204 17.44 -12.91 3.06
CA MET A 204 17.98 -14.09 3.75
C MET A 204 19.40 -13.87 4.31
N MET A 205 20.21 -12.98 3.73
CA MET A 205 21.52 -12.60 4.29
C MET A 205 21.42 -11.62 5.48
N SER A 206 20.36 -10.81 5.56
CA SER A 206 20.10 -9.93 6.71
C SER A 206 19.46 -10.63 7.93
N TRP A 207 19.04 -11.90 7.81
CA TRP A 207 18.51 -12.71 8.91
C TRP A 207 19.53 -13.69 9.51
N VAL A 208 20.76 -13.76 8.98
CA VAL A 208 21.82 -14.72 9.39
C VAL A 208 23.04 -14.03 10.02
N ASN A 209 22.93 -12.77 10.46
CA ASN A 209 23.96 -12.12 11.31
C ASN A 209 23.32 -11.40 12.50
#